data_AF-A0A124GBI3-F1
#
_entry.id   AF-A0A124GBI3-F1
#
_cell.length_a   1.000
_cell.length_b   1.000
_cell.length_c   1.000
_cell.angle_alpha   90.00
_cell.angle_beta   90.00
_cell.angle_gamma   90.00
#
_symmetry.space_group_name_H-M   'P 1'
#
loop_
_entity.id
_entity.type
_entity.pdbx_description
1 polymer ?
#
loop_
_entity_poly.entity_id
_entity_poly.type
_entity_poly.pdbx_seq_one_letter_code
_entity_poly.pdbx_strand_id
1 'polypeptide(L)'
;MTLTLSRSYPDDHAETTREGFWRVSCEGVYVGSIVYNSVRPEAVWNWSITVQDPSPGLAKTGMAEAREDAMSEFRAAWDCYREWLGDERWHRWVEHMAMVDARSDLWKRRECGEEPGGY
;
A
#
# COMPACT_ATOMS: atom_id res chain seq x y z
N MET A 1 -12.58 -4.67 10.51
CA MET A 1 -11.43 -5.17 9.72
C MET A 1 -10.16 -4.61 10.32
N THR A 2 -9.05 -5.36 10.29
CA THR A 2 -7.78 -4.94 10.92
C THR A 2 -6.84 -4.40 9.84
N LEU A 3 -6.53 -3.10 9.93
CA LEU A 3 -5.46 -2.49 9.14
C LEU A 3 -4.14 -2.60 9.89
N THR A 4 -3.11 -3.04 9.18
CA THR A 4 -1.74 -3.14 9.69
C THR A 4 -0.86 -2.16 8.93
N LEU A 5 -0.09 -1.36 9.67
CA LEU A 5 0.91 -0.47 9.13
C LEU A 5 2.29 -1.12 9.27
N SER A 6 3.03 -1.22 8.17
CA SER A 6 4.39 -1.76 8.15
C SER A 6 5.32 -0.87 7.32
N ARG A 7 6.64 -0.98 7.55
CA ARG A 7 7.61 -0.24 6.74
C ARG A 7 7.72 -0.86 5.35
N SER A 8 7.73 -0.03 4.32
CA SER A 8 7.83 -0.51 2.93
C SER A 8 9.24 -1.01 2.59
N TYR A 9 10.27 -0.40 3.18
CA TYR A 9 11.68 -0.72 2.94
C TYR A 9 12.41 -0.84 4.28
N PRO A 10 12.19 -1.90 5.07
CA PRO A 10 12.81 -2.01 6.40
C PRO A 10 14.35 -2.11 6.35
N ASP A 11 14.89 -2.65 5.25
CA ASP A 11 16.33 -2.91 5.06
C ASP A 11 17.08 -1.79 4.32
N ASP A 12 16.41 -0.67 4.01
CA ASP A 12 17.06 0.43 3.26
C ASP A 12 18.14 1.14 4.11
N HIS A 13 19.27 1.47 3.50
CA HIS A 13 20.36 2.13 4.21
C HIS A 13 20.02 3.57 4.62
N ALA A 14 19.13 4.24 3.89
CA ALA A 14 18.71 5.60 4.20
C ALA A 14 17.58 5.60 5.24
N GLU A 15 17.84 6.19 6.40
CA GLU A 15 16.84 6.36 7.46
C GLU A 15 15.61 7.13 6.98
N THR A 16 15.81 8.17 6.16
CA THR A 16 14.72 8.95 5.55
C THR A 16 13.79 8.10 4.69
N THR A 17 14.31 7.08 3.99
CA THR A 17 13.50 6.13 3.22
C THR A 17 12.79 5.13 4.14
N ARG A 18 13.49 4.61 5.15
CA ARG A 18 12.91 3.66 6.13
C ARG A 18 11.76 4.27 6.93
N GLU A 19 11.89 5.54 7.29
CA GLU A 19 10.90 6.25 8.09
C GLU A 19 9.86 6.98 7.26
N GLY A 20 10.17 7.32 6.00
CA GLY A 20 9.28 8.05 5.11
C GLY A 20 8.27 7.20 4.38
N PHE A 21 8.45 5.88 4.25
CA PHE A 21 7.59 5.03 3.43
C PHE A 21 6.93 3.89 4.24
N TRP A 22 5.62 3.98 4.35
CA TRP A 22 4.80 3.00 5.06
C TRP A 22 3.78 2.36 4.12
N ARG A 23 3.58 1.07 4.37
CA ARG A 23 2.64 0.19 3.70
C ARG A 23 1.44 -0.03 4.61
N VAL A 24 0.23 0.10 4.07
CA VAL A 24 -1.01 -0.25 4.75
C VAL A 24 -1.56 -1.54 4.13
N SER A 25 -1.82 -2.51 4.99
CA SER A 25 -2.38 -3.81 4.60
C SER A 25 -3.67 -4.09 5.35
N CYS A 26 -4.68 -4.62 4.68
CA CYS A 26 -5.93 -5.11 5.26
C CYS A 26 -5.93 -6.64 5.15
N GLU A 27 -5.98 -7.33 6.29
CA GLU A 27 -6.01 -8.81 6.32
C GLU A 27 -4.85 -9.46 5.56
N GLY A 28 -3.67 -8.83 5.59
CA GLY A 28 -2.47 -9.30 4.88
C GLY A 28 -2.37 -8.86 3.42
N VAL A 29 -3.41 -8.23 2.86
CA VAL A 29 -3.41 -7.72 1.49
C VAL A 29 -3.05 -6.25 1.46
N TYR A 30 -2.12 -5.87 0.58
CA TYR A 30 -1.75 -4.47 0.37
C TYR A 30 -2.93 -3.67 -0.19
N VAL A 31 -3.27 -2.57 0.48
CA VAL A 31 -4.42 -1.71 0.12
C VAL A 31 -4.04 -0.26 -0.09
N GLY A 32 -2.87 0.17 0.36
CA GLY A 32 -2.44 1.54 0.24
C GLY A 32 -1.12 1.85 0.93
N SER A 33 -0.70 3.10 0.85
CA SER A 33 0.56 3.57 1.41
C SER A 33 0.41 4.92 2.10
N ILE A 34 1.32 5.19 3.03
CA ILE A 34 1.50 6.47 3.70
C ILE A 34 2.97 6.89 3.49
N VAL A 35 3.18 8.04 2.86
CA VAL A 35 4.48 8.51 2.41
C VAL A 35 4.75 9.94 2.89
N TYR A 36 5.88 10.14 3.53
CA TYR A 36 6.38 11.45 3.92
C TYR A 36 6.95 12.17 2.71
N ASN A 37 6.49 13.39 2.46
CA ASN A 37 6.97 14.24 1.38
C ASN A 37 7.64 15.49 1.96
N SER A 38 8.97 15.44 2.01
CA SER A 38 9.83 16.54 2.46
C SER A 38 10.19 17.54 1.37
N VAL A 39 9.80 17.28 0.11
CA VAL A 39 10.13 18.15 -1.03
C VAL A 39 9.15 19.35 -1.09
N ARG A 40 8.01 19.27 -0.40
CA ARG A 40 7.07 20.38 -0.29
C ARG A 40 7.55 21.42 0.74
N PRO A 41 7.17 22.70 0.56
CA PRO A 41 7.50 23.76 1.52
C PRO A 41 7.04 23.46 2.94
N GLU A 42 5.90 22.78 3.05
CA GLU A 42 5.37 22.22 4.28
C GLU A 42 5.52 20.70 4.19
N ALA A 43 6.27 20.13 5.12
CA ALA A 43 6.46 18.69 5.19
C ALA A 43 5.12 18.03 5.52
N VAL A 44 4.65 17.16 4.63
CA VAL A 44 3.34 16.52 4.76
C VAL A 44 3.41 15.02 4.52
N TRP A 45 2.56 14.29 5.23
CA TRP A 45 2.30 12.88 5.00
C TRP A 45 1.18 12.73 3.99
N ASN A 46 1.45 12.05 2.89
CA ASN A 46 0.47 11.73 1.87
C ASN A 46 0.02 10.29 2.08
N TRP A 47 -1.28 10.04 2.06
CA TRP A 47 -1.82 8.69 2.09
C TRP A 47 -2.55 8.39 0.78
N SER A 48 -2.53 7.14 0.34
CA SER A 48 -3.22 6.71 -0.89
C SER A 48 -3.74 5.29 -0.82
N ILE A 49 -4.95 5.05 -1.32
CA ILE A 49 -5.58 3.74 -1.49
C ILE A 49 -5.30 3.26 -2.92
N THR A 50 -4.63 2.12 -3.06
CA THR A 50 -4.16 1.59 -4.35
C THR A 50 -5.11 0.62 -5.01
N VAL A 51 -6.20 0.22 -4.33
CA VAL A 51 -7.22 -0.68 -4.89
C VAL A 51 -7.78 -0.08 -6.18
N GLN A 52 -7.67 -0.78 -7.30
CA GLN A 52 -8.04 -0.25 -8.62
C GLN A 52 -9.52 -0.48 -8.96
N ASP A 53 -10.43 0.06 -8.15
CA ASP A 53 -11.87 0.10 -8.44
C ASP A 53 -12.36 1.57 -8.48
N PRO A 54 -13.22 1.94 -9.46
CA PRO A 54 -13.66 3.32 -9.63
C PRO A 54 -14.70 3.72 -8.58
N SER A 55 -14.32 4.51 -7.58
CA SER A 55 -15.22 4.98 -6.53
C SER A 55 -15.57 6.47 -6.68
N PRO A 56 -16.61 6.82 -7.46
CA PRO A 56 -17.02 8.22 -7.60
C PRO A 56 -17.43 8.79 -6.24
N GLY A 57 -16.83 9.93 -5.87
CA GLY A 57 -17.15 10.65 -4.63
C GLY A 57 -16.45 10.15 -3.36
N LEU A 58 -15.62 9.11 -3.44
CA LEU A 58 -14.82 8.66 -2.30
C LEU A 58 -13.36 9.08 -2.46
N ALA A 59 -12.80 9.64 -1.39
CA ALA A 59 -11.40 10.03 -1.34
C ALA A 59 -10.52 8.77 -1.35
N LYS A 60 -9.58 8.71 -2.30
CA LYS A 60 -8.56 7.64 -2.39
C LYS A 60 -7.17 8.16 -2.06
N THR A 61 -7.05 9.46 -1.78
CA THR A 61 -5.79 10.11 -1.44
C THR A 61 -6.08 11.26 -0.49
N GLY A 62 -5.12 11.57 0.38
CA GLY A 62 -5.20 12.74 1.24
C GLY A 62 -3.84 13.10 1.82
N MET A 63 -3.82 14.13 2.65
CA MET A 63 -2.61 14.72 3.21
C MET A 63 -2.86 15.11 4.67
N ALA A 64 -1.89 14.85 5.53
CA ALA A 64 -1.90 15.29 6.93
C ALA A 64 -0.51 15.73 7.38
N GLU A 65 -0.45 16.54 8.44
CA GLU A 65 0.81 17.05 9.00
C GLU A 65 1.58 15.97 9.78
N ALA A 66 0.86 15.04 10.42
CA ALA A 66 1.45 13.91 11.14
C ALA A 66 1.10 12.56 10.50
N ARG A 67 2.00 11.58 10.68
CA ARG A 67 1.80 10.19 10.20
C ARG A 67 0.56 9.56 10.81
N GLU A 68 0.34 9.78 12.10
CA GLU A 68 -0.80 9.23 12.84
C GLU A 68 -2.12 9.79 12.33
N ASP A 69 -2.17 11.09 12.02
CA ASP A 69 -3.32 11.73 11.38
C ASP A 69 -3.55 11.17 9.99
N ALA A 70 -2.49 11.01 9.18
CA ALA A 70 -2.59 10.37 7.87
C ALA A 70 -3.13 8.93 7.95
N MET A 71 -2.75 8.17 8.98
CA MET A 71 -3.28 6.82 9.22
C MET A 71 -4.74 6.84 9.68
N SER A 72 -5.12 7.81 10.51
CA SER A 72 -6.50 8.01 10.95
C SER A 72 -7.41 8.36 9.78
N GLU A 73 -7.00 9.32 8.94
CA GLU A 73 -7.70 9.70 7.71
C GLU A 73 -7.77 8.56 6.70
N PHE A 74 -6.64 7.86 6.48
CA PHE A 74 -6.61 6.68 5.62
C PHE A 74 -7.64 5.64 6.09
N ARG A 75 -7.70 5.39 7.40
CA ARG A 75 -8.64 4.41 7.97
C ARG A 75 -10.09 4.83 7.74
N ALA A 76 -10.42 6.10 8.00
CA ALA A 76 -11.77 6.61 7.75
C ALA A 76 -12.16 6.50 6.26
N ALA A 77 -11.24 6.86 5.36
CA ALA A 77 -11.46 6.71 3.92
C ALA A 77 -11.59 5.24 3.51
N TRP A 78 -10.77 4.36 4.09
CA TRP A 78 -10.81 2.92 3.83
C TRP A 78 -12.10 2.28 4.30
N ASP A 79 -12.61 2.62 5.49
CA ASP A 79 -13.87 2.06 6.01
C ASP A 79 -15.03 2.41 5.06
N CYS A 80 -15.12 3.67 4.59
CA CYS A 80 -16.11 4.07 3.58
C CYS A 80 -15.91 3.35 2.23
N TYR A 81 -14.67 3.27 1.76
CA TYR A 81 -14.34 2.64 0.48
C TYR A 81 -14.60 1.13 0.51
N ARG A 82 -14.31 0.47 1.62
CA ARG A 82 -14.48 -0.97 1.77
C ARG A 82 -15.94 -1.37 1.85
N GLU A 83 -16.78 -0.55 2.48
CA GLU A 83 -18.24 -0.72 2.45
C GLU A 83 -18.76 -0.58 1.02
N TRP A 84 -18.35 0.46 0.30
CA TRP A 84 -18.74 0.69 -1.09
C TRP A 84 -18.25 -0.41 -2.06
N LEU A 85 -17.04 -0.92 -1.84
CA LEU A 85 -16.43 -1.98 -2.66
C LEU A 85 -17.28 -3.26 -2.60
N GLY A 86 -17.82 -3.57 -1.42
CA GLY A 86 -18.53 -4.82 -1.17
C GLY A 86 -17.61 -6.06 -1.21
N ASP A 87 -18.14 -7.20 -0.78
CA ASP A 87 -17.33 -8.41 -0.61
C ASP A 87 -16.90 -9.05 -1.92
N GLU A 88 -17.74 -8.98 -2.97
CA GLU A 88 -17.40 -9.57 -4.28
C GLU A 88 -16.18 -8.89 -4.91
N ARG A 89 -16.16 -7.55 -4.96
CA ARG A 89 -15.03 -6.82 -5.54
C ARG A 89 -13.80 -6.88 -4.64
N TRP A 90 -14.00 -6.92 -3.32
CA TRP A 90 -12.92 -7.19 -2.38
C TRP A 90 -12.25 -8.52 -2.68
N HIS A 91 -13.02 -9.60 -2.86
CA HIS A 91 -12.48 -10.92 -3.17
C HIS A 91 -11.67 -10.90 -4.48
N ARG A 92 -12.18 -10.28 -5.54
CA ARG A 92 -11.43 -10.11 -6.80
C ARG A 92 -10.11 -9.36 -6.61
N TRP A 93 -10.10 -8.34 -5.75
CA TRP A 93 -8.88 -7.61 -5.43
C TRP A 93 -7.88 -8.50 -4.68
N VAL A 94 -8.34 -9.29 -3.71
CA VAL A 94 -7.50 -10.27 -2.99
C VAL A 94 -6.87 -11.27 -3.97
N GLU A 95 -7.66 -11.82 -4.90
CA GLU A 95 -7.18 -12.74 -5.94
C GLU A 95 -6.16 -12.07 -6.87
N HIS A 96 -6.44 -10.83 -7.29
CA HIS A 96 -5.51 -10.05 -8.11
C HIS A 96 -4.18 -9.82 -7.39
N MET A 97 -4.21 -9.43 -6.11
CA MET A 97 -3.01 -9.20 -5.31
C MET A 97 -2.22 -10.48 -5.09
N ALA A 98 -2.88 -11.61 -4.84
CA ALA A 98 -2.21 -12.91 -4.73
C ALA A 98 -1.46 -13.28 -6.03
N MET A 99 -2.04 -12.97 -7.19
CA MET A 99 -1.37 -13.14 -8.49
C MET A 99 -0.17 -12.21 -8.66
N VAL A 100 -0.28 -10.96 -8.21
CA VAL A 100 0.81 -9.97 -8.25
C VAL A 100 1.97 -10.38 -7.35
N ASP A 101 1.71 -10.84 -6.13
CA ASP A 101 2.73 -11.34 -5.20
C ASP A 101 3.43 -12.59 -5.76
N ALA A 102 2.67 -13.58 -6.23
CA ALA A 102 3.24 -14.78 -6.85
C ALA A 102 4.14 -14.44 -8.05
N ARG A 103 3.76 -13.44 -8.84
CA ARG A 103 4.60 -12.93 -9.93
C ARG A 103 5.87 -12.26 -9.39
N SER A 104 5.78 -11.46 -8.34
CA SER A 104 6.97 -10.82 -7.74
C SER A 104 7.99 -11.85 -7.24
N ASP A 105 7.53 -12.93 -6.59
CA ASP A 105 8.42 -13.99 -6.11
C ASP A 105 9.12 -14.75 -7.24
N LEU A 106 8.41 -15.01 -8.35
CA LEU A 106 9.01 -15.62 -9.53
C LEU A 106 10.11 -14.74 -10.14
N TRP A 107 9.92 -13.42 -10.18
CA TRP A 107 10.93 -12.50 -10.68
C TRP A 107 12.16 -12.47 -9.77
N LYS A 108 11.97 -12.38 -8.45
CA LYS A 108 13.07 -12.44 -7.48
C LYS A 108 13.88 -13.73 -7.58
N ARG A 109 13.22 -14.88 -7.76
CA ARG A 109 13.90 -16.17 -7.96
C ARG A 109 14.73 -16.22 -9.24
N ARG A 110 14.27 -15.57 -10.31
CA ARG A 110 15.02 -15.43 -11.57
C ARG A 110 16.21 -14.49 -11.44
N GLU A 111 16.03 -13.36 -10.76
CA GLU A 111 17.11 -12.39 -10.51
C GLU A 111 18.19 -12.94 -9.56
N CYS A 112 17.82 -13.80 -8.60
CA CYS A 112 18.76 -14.50 -7.71
C CYS A 112 19.43 -15.73 -8.35
N GLY A 113 19.13 -16.07 -9.61
CA GLY A 113 19.82 -17.14 -10.35
C GLY A 113 19.46 -18.57 -9.93
N GLU A 114 18.28 -18.80 -9.37
CA GLU A 114 17.80 -20.13 -8.94
C GLU A 114 17.07 -20.94 -10.04
N GLU A 115 17.14 -20.52 -11.31
CA GLU A 115 16.72 -21.37 -12.44
C GLU A 115 17.93 -21.74 -13.33
N PRO A 116 18.27 -23.04 -13.48
CA PRO A 116 19.27 -23.46 -14.44
C PRO A 116 18.64 -23.46 -15.84
N GLY A 117 18.89 -22.39 -16.60
CA GLY A 117 18.90 -22.39 -18.07
C GLY A 117 17.55 -22.43 -18.81
N GLY A 118 17.47 -21.66 -19.90
CA GLY A 118 16.40 -21.84 -20.88
C GLY A 118 16.19 -20.67 -21.84
N TYR A 119 17.21 -20.30 -22.63
CA TYR A 119 17.17 -20.35 -24.10
C TYR A 119 18.57 -20.12 -24.69
#